data_AF-A0A0A3VYU6-F1
#
_entry.id   AF-A0A0A3VYU6-F1
#
_cell.length_a   1.000
_cell.length_b   1.000
_cell.length_c   1.000
_cell.angle_alpha   90.00
_cell.angle_beta   90.00
_cell.angle_gamma   90.00
#
_symmetry.space_group_name_H-M   'P 1'
#
loop_
_entity.id
_entity.type
_entity.pdbx_description
1 polymer ?
#
loop_
_entity_poly.entity_id
_entity_poly.type
_entity_poly.pdbx_seq_one_letter_code
_entity_poly.pdbx_strand_id
1 'polypeptide(L)'
;MVCYQNGVLTITGENQAMISQLAYLQKQYVSQLSQIHELKNLTKIQVCLRNPSKTPLVTEKSERVLSPETREMLRSAADFINDPKLSQALLRLASNKK
;
A
#
# COMPACT_ATOMS: atom_id res chain seq x y z
N MET A 1 8.11 -11.36 -11.80
CA MET A 1 7.04 -10.34 -12.02
C MET A 1 7.59 -9.00 -11.56
N VAL A 2 7.37 -7.93 -12.31
CA VAL A 2 7.81 -6.58 -11.96
C VAL A 2 6.59 -5.65 -12.03
N CYS A 3 6.34 -4.86 -11.00
CA CYS A 3 5.17 -4.00 -10.91
C CYS A 3 5.55 -2.63 -10.36
N TYR A 4 5.12 -1.55 -11.01
CA TYR A 4 5.32 -0.18 -10.52
C TYR A 4 3.97 0.42 -10.14
N GLN A 5 3.78 0.72 -8.86
CA GLN A 5 2.54 1.32 -8.35
C GLN A 5 2.84 2.39 -7.31
N ASN A 6 2.21 3.55 -7.47
CA ASN A 6 2.23 4.63 -6.47
C ASN A 6 3.64 5.03 -5.99
N GLY A 7 4.62 5.00 -6.90
CA GLY A 7 6.02 5.30 -6.60
C GLY A 7 6.83 4.13 -6.02
N VAL A 8 6.33 2.90 -6.08
CA VAL A 8 7.01 1.70 -5.59
C VAL A 8 7.21 0.72 -6.73
N LEU A 9 8.47 0.36 -7.02
CA LEU A 9 8.81 -0.69 -7.98
C LEU A 9 9.02 -2.00 -7.22
N THR A 10 8.09 -2.92 -7.35
CA THR A 10 8.19 -4.26 -6.78
C THR A 10 8.79 -5.22 -7.80
N ILE A 11 9.93 -5.83 -7.46
CA ILE A 11 10.63 -6.82 -8.27
C ILE A 11 10.54 -8.16 -7.55
N THR A 12 9.88 -9.13 -8.18
CA THR A 12 9.74 -10.48 -7.64
C THR A 12 10.51 -11.45 -8.51
N GLY A 13 11.48 -12.14 -7.90
CA GLY A 13 12.36 -13.11 -8.55
C GLY A 13 12.55 -14.36 -7.69
N GLU A 14 12.96 -15.45 -8.32
CA GLU A 14 13.14 -16.77 -7.70
C GLU A 14 14.57 -17.05 -7.23
N ASN A 15 15.52 -16.19 -7.62
CA ASN A 15 16.93 -16.33 -7.27
C ASN A 15 17.30 -15.48 -6.05
N GLN A 16 17.56 -16.13 -4.91
CA GLN A 16 17.87 -15.45 -3.64
C GLN A 16 19.12 -14.57 -3.71
N ALA A 17 20.17 -15.00 -4.40
CA ALA A 17 21.39 -14.19 -4.55
C ALA A 17 21.11 -12.91 -5.34
N MET A 18 20.34 -13.03 -6.42
CA MET A 18 19.90 -11.88 -7.23
C MET A 18 19.02 -10.91 -6.42
N ILE A 19 18.10 -11.43 -5.60
CA ILE A 19 17.24 -10.62 -4.73
C ILE A 19 18.05 -9.86 -3.68
N SER A 20 19.03 -10.53 -3.04
CA SER A 20 19.93 -9.86 -2.09
C SER A 20 20.78 -8.78 -2.75
N GLN A 21 21.26 -9.04 -3.97
CA GLN A 21 22.03 -8.06 -4.74
C GLN A 21 21.17 -6.86 -5.14
N LEU A 22 19.94 -7.09 -5.60
CA LEU A 22 18.98 -6.02 -5.90
C LEU A 22 18.61 -5.20 -4.66
N ALA A 23 18.46 -5.85 -3.50
CA ALA A 23 18.18 -5.17 -2.24
C ALA A 23 19.38 -4.32 -1.79
N TYR A 24 20.61 -4.82 -1.98
CA TYR A 24 21.82 -4.05 -1.70
C TYR A 24 21.93 -2.82 -2.63
N LEU A 25 21.64 -3.01 -3.92
CA LEU A 25 21.67 -1.96 -4.93
C LEU A 25 20.40 -1.10 -4.96
N GLN A 26 19.45 -1.30 -4.03
CA GLN A 26 18.17 -0.61 -3.99
C GLN A 26 18.35 0.91 -4.03
N LYS A 27 19.26 1.47 -3.21
CA LYS A 27 19.52 2.92 -3.18
C LYS A 27 20.05 3.45 -4.51
N GLN A 28 20.96 2.71 -5.13
CA GLN A 28 21.56 3.09 -6.41
C GLN A 28 20.53 3.03 -7.54
N TYR A 29 19.74 1.97 -7.59
CA TYR A 29 18.66 1.83 -8.58
C TYR A 29 17.54 2.84 -8.37
N VAL A 30 17.18 3.21 -7.12
CA VAL A 30 16.20 4.28 -6.89
C VAL A 30 16.70 5.59 -7.50
N SER A 31 17.96 5.96 -7.29
CA SER A 31 18.55 7.17 -7.86
C SER A 31 18.69 7.11 -9.39
N GLN A 32 18.98 5.95 -9.97
CA GLN A 32 19.06 5.79 -11.43
C GLN A 32 17.68 5.80 -12.10
N LEU A 33 16.71 5.11 -11.51
CA LEU A 33 15.36 5.03 -12.05
C LEU A 33 14.59 6.35 -11.85
N SER A 34 14.86 7.11 -10.78
CA SER A 34 14.27 8.43 -10.59
C SER A 34 14.71 9.45 -11.66
N GLN A 35 15.83 9.21 -12.34
CA GLN A 35 16.25 10.02 -13.50
C GLN A 35 15.42 9.74 -14.76
N ILE A 36 14.71 8.60 -14.81
CA ILE A 36 13.81 8.27 -15.90
C ILE A 36 12.48 8.97 -15.66
N HIS A 37 11.98 9.70 -16.65
CA HIS A 37 10.78 10.52 -16.51
C HIS A 37 9.54 9.71 -16.09
N GLU A 38 9.44 8.46 -16.53
CA GLU A 38 8.36 7.52 -16.20
C GLU A 38 8.41 7.02 -14.74
N LEU A 39 9.60 7.01 -14.14
CA LEU A 39 9.85 6.53 -12.78
C LEU A 39 10.31 7.67 -11.85
N LYS A 40 10.09 8.93 -12.25
CA LYS A 40 10.44 10.12 -11.47
C LYS A 40 9.86 10.11 -10.06
N ASN A 41 8.68 9.50 -9.89
CA ASN A 41 8.00 9.35 -8.60
C ASN A 41 8.43 8.10 -7.82
N LEU A 42 9.43 7.34 -8.30
CA LEU A 42 9.94 6.17 -7.61
C LEU A 42 10.57 6.57 -6.28
N THR A 43 9.87 6.21 -5.20
CA THR A 43 10.26 6.46 -3.82
C THR A 43 11.07 5.29 -3.25
N LYS A 44 10.78 4.06 -3.67
CA LYS A 44 11.47 2.85 -3.21
C LYS A 44 11.33 1.69 -4.19
N ILE A 45 12.30 0.77 -4.14
CA ILE A 45 12.24 -0.52 -4.84
C ILE A 45 12.02 -1.62 -3.81
N GLN A 46 10.97 -2.41 -3.94
CA GLN A 46 10.71 -3.54 -3.06
C GLN A 46 11.13 -4.82 -3.79
N VAL A 47 12.03 -5.61 -3.19
CA VAL A 47 12.51 -6.85 -3.79
C VAL A 47 11.97 -8.02 -2.99
N CYS A 48 11.27 -8.95 -3.64
CA CYS A 48 10.65 -10.11 -3.00
C CYS A 48 11.16 -11.41 -3.63
N LEU A 49 11.61 -12.33 -2.79
CA LEU A 49 11.90 -13.70 -3.22
C LEU A 49 10.58 -14.45 -3.40
N ARG A 50 10.37 -15.04 -4.58
CA ARG A 50 9.21 -15.88 -4.87
C ARG A 50 9.42 -17.25 -4.24
N ASN A 51 9.21 -17.36 -2.94
CA ASN A 51 9.04 -18.67 -2.31
C ASN A 51 7.61 -19.14 -2.63
N PRO A 52 7.41 -20.35 -3.20
CA PRO A 52 6.06 -20.88 -3.44
C PRO A 52 5.34 -21.29 -2.15
N SER A 53 5.85 -20.95 -0.97
CA SER A 53 5.29 -21.35 0.32
C SER A 53 5.22 -20.17 1.29
N LYS A 54 4.01 -19.99 1.82
CA LYS A 54 3.55 -19.07 2.86
C LYS A 54 3.22 -17.64 2.44
N THR A 55 1.92 -17.53 2.14
CA THR A 55 1.00 -16.49 2.61
C THR A 55 1.29 -15.08 2.09
N PRO A 56 0.36 -14.44 1.37
CA PRO A 56 0.52 -13.03 1.04
C PRO A 56 0.60 -12.23 2.34
N LEU A 57 1.82 -11.79 2.69
CA LEU A 57 2.03 -10.65 3.57
C LEU A 57 1.51 -9.45 2.80
N VAL A 58 0.21 -9.25 2.96
CA VAL A 58 -0.57 -8.06 2.69
C VAL A 58 0.30 -6.84 3.02
N THR A 59 0.99 -6.34 2.00
CA THR A 59 1.58 -5.00 2.02
C THR A 59 0.49 -4.06 1.52
N GLU A 60 -0.62 -4.00 2.25
CA GLU A 60 -1.65 -2.97 2.03
C GLU A 60 -1.15 -1.68 2.69
N LYS A 61 -0.40 -0.90 1.92
CA LYS A 61 -0.57 0.54 2.02
C LYS A 61 -1.44 0.95 0.84
N SER A 62 -2.60 1.51 1.18
CA SER A 62 -3.69 1.96 0.29
C SER A 62 -4.58 0.78 -0.11
N GLU A 63 -5.77 0.59 0.44
CA GLU A 63 -6.82 1.59 0.68
C GLU A 63 -7.51 1.32 2.03
N ARG A 64 -7.92 2.36 2.76
CA ARG A 64 -8.75 2.19 3.97
C ARG A 64 -10.17 1.78 3.58
N VAL A 65 -10.34 0.65 2.91
CA VAL A 65 -11.64 0.05 2.70
C VAL A 65 -12.01 -0.57 4.05
N LEU A 66 -12.62 0.23 4.92
CA LEU A 66 -13.22 -0.29 6.14
C LEU A 66 -14.13 -1.45 5.75
N SER A 67 -14.04 -2.57 6.45
CA SER A 67 -14.92 -3.72 6.23
C SER A 67 -16.39 -3.26 6.27
N PRO A 68 -17.30 -3.87 5.50
CA PRO A 68 -18.71 -3.49 5.49
C PRO A 68 -19.31 -3.45 6.90
N GLU A 69 -18.94 -4.42 7.74
CA GLU A 69 -19.32 -4.50 9.15
C GLU A 69 -18.84 -3.28 9.97
N THR A 70 -17.60 -2.84 9.75
CA THR A 70 -17.04 -1.66 10.43
C THR A 70 -17.71 -0.36 9.97
N ARG A 71 -18.13 -0.26 8.71
CA ARG A 71 -18.87 0.93 8.21
C ARG A 71 -20.25 1.03 8.83
N GLU A 72 -20.93 -0.11 8.97
CA GLU A 72 -22.24 -0.16 9.61
C GLU A 72 -22.14 0.22 11.08
N MET A 73 -21.15 -0.30 11.80
CA MET A 73 -20.88 0.08 13.19
C MET A 73 -20.62 1.58 13.35
N LEU A 74 -19.82 2.18 12.47
CA LEU A 74 -19.54 3.62 12.50
C LEU A 74 -20.76 4.48 12.14
N ARG A 75 -21.63 4.01 11.23
CA ARG A 75 -22.88 4.69 10.87
C ARG A 75 -23.86 4.64 12.02
N SER A 76 -24.05 3.47 12.63
CA SER A 76 -24.88 3.30 13.82
C SER A 76 -24.37 4.17 14.97
N ALA A 77 -23.06 4.22 15.19
CA ALA A 77 -22.46 5.09 16.21
C ALA A 77 -22.75 6.58 15.97
N ALA A 78 -22.80 7.04 14.72
CA ALA A 78 -23.10 8.43 14.38
C ALA A 78 -24.52 8.85 14.76
N ASP A 79 -25.50 7.93 14.70
CA ASP A 79 -26.89 8.15 15.13
C ASP A 79 -27.01 8.39 16.65
N PHE A 80 -26.10 7.82 17.45
CA PHE A 80 -26.12 7.96 18.91
C PHE A 80 -25.40 9.23 19.42
N ILE A 81 -24.84 10.04 18.53
CA ILE A 81 -24.01 11.19 18.90
C ILE A 81 -24.79 12.49 18.67
N ASN A 82 -25.01 13.23 19.76
CA ASN A 82 -25.70 14.53 19.74
C ASN A 82 -24.84 15.67 19.17
N ASP A 83 -23.53 15.48 19.05
CA ASP A 83 -22.65 16.47 18.45
C ASP A 83 -22.68 16.38 16.91
N PRO A 84 -23.12 17.44 16.20
CA PRO A 84 -23.27 17.43 14.75
C PRO A 84 -21.94 17.35 14.01
N LYS A 85 -20.84 17.79 14.63
CA LYS A 85 -19.51 17.79 14.00
C LYS A 85 -18.89 16.39 14.06
N LEU A 86 -19.09 15.68 15.17
CA LEU A 86 -18.54 14.36 15.43
C LEU A 86 -19.33 13.26 14.72
N SER A 87 -20.66 13.32 14.73
CA SER A 87 -21.52 12.43 13.93
C SER A 87 -21.17 12.54 12.44
N GLN A 88 -21.02 13.76 11.91
CA GLN A 88 -20.61 14.00 10.54
C GLN A 88 -19.19 13.45 10.24
N ALA A 89 -18.25 13.56 11.17
CA ALA A 89 -16.91 13.02 11.00
C ALA A 89 -16.92 11.48 10.91
N LEU A 90 -17.74 10.81 11.73
CA LEU A 90 -17.92 9.36 11.68
C LEU A 90 -18.62 8.90 10.41
N LEU A 91 -19.66 9.62 9.96
CA LEU A 91 -20.32 9.32 8.67
C LEU A 91 -19.36 9.48 7.49
N ARG A 92 -18.48 10.49 7.51
CA ARG A 92 -17.43 10.68 6.51
C ARG A 92 -16.40 9.55 6.52
N LEU A 93 -16.05 9.06 7.71
CA LEU A 93 -15.15 7.92 7.88
C LEU A 93 -15.80 6.62 7.37
N ALA A 94 -17.05 6.36 7.75
CA ALA A 94 -17.83 5.19 7.33
C ALA A 94 -18.12 5.18 5.83
N SER A 95 -18.27 6.35 5.21
CA SER A 95 -18.65 6.50 3.82
C SER A 95 -17.45 6.56 2.87
N ASN A 96 -16.23 6.18 3.29
CA ASN A 96 -14.98 6.30 2.54
C ASN A 96 -15.17 6.01 1.04
N LYS A 97 -15.47 7.08 0.29
CA LYS A 97 -15.78 7.08 -1.13
C LYS A 97 -14.49 7.44 -1.83
N LYS A 98 -13.85 6.43 -2.39
CA LYS A 98 -13.22 6.53 -3.68
C LYS A 98 -13.87 5.51 -4.59
#